data_AF-A0A2Z2M5A1-F1
#
_entry.id   AF-A0A2Z2M5A1-F1
#
_cell.length_a   1.000
_cell.length_b   1.000
_cell.length_c   1.000
_cell.angle_alpha   90.00
_cell.angle_beta   90.00
_cell.angle_gamma   90.00
#
_symmetry.space_group_name_H-M   'P 1'
#
loop_
_entity.id
_entity.type
_entity.pdbx_description
1 polymer ?
#
loop_
_entity_poly.entity_id
_entity_poly.type
_entity_poly.pdbx_seq_one_letter_code
_entity_poly.pdbx_strand_id
1 'polypeptide(L)'
;MKKVREALMGLLSAVDPEETGLRLVGVLVTHEKRPAYNFSLFDVTENEMVLMLQIGDTVVYLAFESEEEIDEDEYPELVEELIKLTLPGVKDLIKAVKEENLPKPGIVYDEMSPELKEFLYDILMKHMHGRSVYDQTEAA
;
A
#
# COMPACT_ATOMS: atom_id res chain seq x y z
N MET A 1 -1.77 9.25 -17.27
CA MET A 1 -2.24 8.12 -16.44
C MET A 1 -2.21 6.78 -17.18
N LYS A 2 -1.65 6.69 -18.40
CA LYS A 2 -1.66 5.41 -19.14
C LYS A 2 -0.63 4.45 -18.54
N LYS A 3 0.59 4.92 -18.29
CA LYS A 3 1.68 4.11 -17.73
C LYS A 3 1.37 3.69 -16.29
N VAL A 4 0.79 4.61 -15.51
CA VAL A 4 0.38 4.32 -14.13
C VAL A 4 -0.70 3.24 -14.10
N ARG A 5 -1.67 3.30 -15.01
CA ARG A 5 -2.69 2.25 -15.14
C ARG A 5 -2.08 0.92 -15.57
N GLU A 6 -1.16 0.91 -16.54
CA GLU A 6 -0.48 -0.31 -16.97
C GLU A 6 0.32 -0.95 -15.82
N ALA A 7 1.07 -0.15 -15.06
CA ALA A 7 1.82 -0.61 -13.90
C ALA A 7 0.89 -1.10 -12.77
N LEU A 8 -0.21 -0.38 -12.50
CA LEU A 8 -1.22 -0.79 -11.53
C LEU A 8 -1.85 -2.13 -11.92
N MET A 9 -2.22 -2.33 -13.18
CA MET A 9 -2.76 -3.61 -13.64
C MET A 9 -1.74 -4.73 -13.46
N GLY A 10 -0.46 -4.48 -13.75
CA GLY A 10 0.61 -5.44 -13.50
C GLY A 10 0.74 -5.82 -12.02
N LEU A 11 0.60 -4.84 -11.12
CA LEU A 11 0.62 -5.08 -9.68
C LEU A 11 -0.62 -5.85 -9.20
N LEU A 12 -1.82 -5.48 -9.67
CA LEU A 12 -3.06 -6.20 -9.35
C LEU A 12 -3.02 -7.65 -9.82
N SER A 13 -2.48 -7.91 -11.02
CA SER A 13 -2.32 -9.27 -11.53
C SER A 13 -1.22 -10.08 -10.82
N ALA A 14 -0.31 -9.42 -10.10
CA ALA A 14 0.72 -10.12 -9.33
C ALA A 14 0.19 -10.60 -7.98
N VAL A 15 -0.92 -10.05 -7.49
CA VAL A 15 -1.55 -10.44 -6.23
C VAL A 15 -2.80 -11.25 -6.58
N ASP A 16 -2.62 -12.55 -6.76
CA ASP A 16 -3.73 -13.48 -7.00
C ASP A 16 -4.33 -13.94 -5.66
N PRO A 17 -5.62 -13.68 -5.38
CA PRO A 17 -6.27 -14.17 -4.17
C PRO A 17 -6.27 -15.70 -4.06
N GLU A 18 -6.27 -16.44 -5.17
CA GLU A 18 -6.22 -17.91 -5.14
C GLU A 18 -4.86 -18.44 -4.67
N GLU A 19 -3.78 -17.68 -4.89
CA GLU A 19 -2.42 -18.05 -4.47
C GLU A 19 -2.08 -17.51 -3.08
N THR A 20 -2.53 -16.30 -2.77
CA THR A 20 -2.09 -15.55 -1.58
C THR A 20 -3.13 -15.47 -0.45
N GLY A 21 -4.39 -15.83 -0.73
CA GLY A 21 -5.50 -15.58 0.19
C GLY A 21 -5.86 -14.09 0.33
N LEU A 22 -5.14 -13.19 -0.35
CA LEU A 22 -5.28 -11.75 -0.22
C LEU A 22 -5.69 -11.10 -1.53
N ARG A 23 -6.59 -10.13 -1.43
CA ARG A 23 -6.99 -9.28 -2.55
C ARG A 23 -6.45 -7.89 -2.35
N LEU A 24 -5.63 -7.41 -3.30
CA LEU A 24 -5.26 -5.99 -3.36
C LEU A 24 -6.50 -5.18 -3.79
N VAL A 25 -7.01 -4.34 -2.88
CA VAL A 25 -8.25 -3.56 -3.06
C VAL A 25 -8.01 -2.04 -3.05
N GLY A 26 -6.84 -1.58 -2.59
CA GLY A 26 -6.53 -0.15 -2.54
C GLY A 26 -5.07 0.14 -2.84
N VAL A 27 -4.80 1.22 -3.58
CA VAL A 27 -3.43 1.71 -3.80
C VAL A 27 -3.38 3.22 -3.65
N LEU A 28 -2.60 3.70 -2.68
CA LEU A 28 -2.30 5.11 -2.46
C LEU A 28 -0.83 5.38 -2.77
N VAL A 29 -0.56 6.43 -3.54
CA VAL A 29 0.79 6.91 -3.82
C VAL A 29 0.97 8.29 -3.22
N THR A 30 2.10 8.51 -2.54
CA THR A 30 2.48 9.79 -1.94
C THR A 30 3.99 10.01 -2.00
N HIS A 31 4.46 11.15 -1.52
CA HIS A 31 5.86 11.54 -1.53
C HIS A 31 6.34 11.99 -0.14
N GLU A 32 7.56 11.57 0.20
CA GLU A 32 8.25 11.96 1.42
C GLU A 32 9.42 12.89 1.13
N LYS A 33 9.70 13.81 2.05
CA LYS A 33 10.79 14.78 1.89
C LYS A 33 12.16 14.12 1.96
N ARG A 34 12.28 13.03 2.73
CA ARG A 34 13.53 12.31 2.95
C ARG A 34 13.47 10.98 2.21
N PRO A 35 14.40 10.71 1.29
CA PRO A 35 14.45 9.43 0.62
C PRO A 35 14.86 8.33 1.60
N ALA A 36 14.18 7.19 1.55
CA ALA A 36 14.50 6.02 2.35
C ALA A 36 14.19 4.72 1.57
N TYR A 37 14.59 3.59 2.14
CA TYR A 37 14.09 2.28 1.76
C TYR A 37 13.50 1.66 3.02
N ASN A 38 12.17 1.64 3.12
CA ASN A 38 11.47 1.20 4.32
C ASN A 38 10.17 0.50 3.97
N PHE A 39 9.68 -0.31 4.89
CA PHE A 39 8.34 -0.88 4.83
C PHE A 39 7.67 -0.85 6.21
N SER A 40 6.35 -0.89 6.24
CA SER A 40 5.58 -1.07 7.47
C SER A 40 4.26 -1.77 7.13
N LEU A 41 3.80 -2.61 8.03
CA LEU A 41 2.48 -3.23 7.97
C LEU A 41 1.58 -2.53 8.99
N PHE A 42 0.32 -2.32 8.61
CA PHE A 42 -0.71 -1.81 9.49
C PHE A 42 -1.90 -2.75 9.45
N ASP A 43 -2.30 -3.25 10.61
CA ASP A 43 -3.53 -4.02 10.75
C ASP A 43 -4.68 -3.04 10.91
N VAL A 44 -5.71 -3.19 10.09
CA VAL A 44 -6.89 -2.31 10.09
C VAL A 44 -8.05 -3.02 10.77
N THR A 45 -8.26 -4.28 10.43
CA THR A 45 -9.18 -5.23 11.08
C THR A 45 -8.52 -6.63 11.09
N GLU A 46 -9.23 -7.64 11.58
CA GLU A 46 -8.76 -9.04 11.59
C GLU A 46 -8.56 -9.62 10.17
N ASN A 47 -9.14 -9.00 9.15
CA ASN A 47 -9.06 -9.46 7.76
C ASN A 47 -8.60 -8.36 6.78
N GLU A 48 -8.20 -7.19 7.28
CA GLU A 48 -7.78 -6.04 6.48
C GLU A 48 -6.43 -5.51 6.94
N MET A 49 -5.53 -5.28 5.99
CA MET A 49 -4.21 -4.75 6.29
C MET A 49 -3.69 -3.81 5.20
N VAL A 50 -2.72 -2.99 5.57
CA VAL A 50 -2.03 -2.08 4.65
C VAL A 50 -0.53 -2.30 4.71
N LEU A 51 0.08 -2.66 3.58
CA LEU A 51 1.53 -2.67 3.41
C LEU A 51 1.98 -1.32 2.84
N MET A 52 2.77 -0.58 3.61
CA MET A 52 3.46 0.61 3.15
C MET A 52 4.86 0.26 2.68
N LEU A 53 5.24 0.74 1.49
CA LEU A 53 6.56 0.61 0.89
C LEU A 53 7.08 1.99 0.51
N GLN A 54 8.20 2.39 1.08
CA GLN A 54 8.93 3.59 0.70
C GLN A 54 10.17 3.22 -0.12
N ILE A 55 10.26 3.73 -1.35
CA ILE A 55 11.44 3.57 -2.21
C ILE A 55 11.88 4.93 -2.72
N GLY A 56 12.99 5.42 -2.16
CA GLY A 56 13.42 6.79 -2.34
C GLY A 56 12.43 7.75 -1.69
N ASP A 57 12.01 8.76 -2.45
CA ASP A 57 11.06 9.80 -2.04
C ASP A 57 9.59 9.44 -2.30
N THR A 58 9.31 8.25 -2.83
CA THR A 58 7.94 7.81 -3.15
C THR A 58 7.51 6.75 -2.16
N VAL A 59 6.30 6.89 -1.64
CA VAL A 59 5.66 5.94 -0.72
C VAL A 59 4.41 5.39 -1.40
N VAL A 60 4.27 4.07 -1.37
CA VAL A 60 3.13 3.34 -1.90
C VAL A 60 2.49 2.57 -0.74
N TYR A 61 1.19 2.75 -0.55
CA TYR A 61 0.39 1.96 0.37
C TYR A 61 -0.45 0.99 -0.45
N LEU A 62 -0.40 -0.29 -0.11
CA LEU A 62 -1.14 -1.38 -0.70
C LEU A 62 -2.14 -1.89 0.34
N ALA A 63 -3.42 -1.75 0.06
CA ALA A 63 -4.50 -2.17 0.94
C ALA A 63 -5.00 -3.55 0.53
N PHE A 64 -5.00 -4.50 1.45
CA PHE A 64 -5.41 -5.87 1.22
C PHE A 64 -6.62 -6.24 2.08
N GLU A 65 -7.49 -7.05 1.49
CA GLU A 65 -8.60 -7.72 2.15
C GLU A 65 -8.40 -9.24 2.03
N SER A 66 -8.69 -9.96 3.11
CA SER A 66 -8.73 -11.42 3.18
C SER A 66 -10.17 -11.91 3.36
N GLU A 67 -10.48 -13.09 2.81
CA GLU A 67 -11.75 -13.78 3.11
C GLU A 67 -11.72 -14.44 4.50
N GLU A 68 -10.53 -14.75 5.02
CA GLU A 68 -10.32 -15.36 6.33
C GLU A 68 -9.58 -14.40 7.27
N GLU A 69 -9.79 -14.54 8.58
CA GLU A 69 -9.00 -13.82 9.58
C GLU A 69 -7.52 -14.18 9.44
N ILE A 70 -6.65 -13.18 9.53
CA ILE A 70 -5.20 -13.36 9.39
C ILE A 70 -4.62 -13.59 10.79
N ASP A 71 -4.05 -14.77 11.04
CA ASP A 71 -3.45 -15.10 12.32
C ASP A 71 -2.16 -14.28 12.54
N GLU A 72 -2.03 -13.65 13.72
CA GLU A 72 -0.86 -12.87 14.10
C GLU A 72 0.44 -13.68 14.03
N ASP A 73 0.38 -15.00 14.28
CA ASP A 73 1.54 -15.89 14.20
C ASP A 73 2.06 -16.07 12.76
N GLU A 74 1.22 -15.81 11.74
CA GLU A 74 1.55 -15.93 10.33
C GLU A 74 2.09 -14.62 9.72
N TYR A 75 1.97 -13.49 10.44
CA TYR A 75 2.33 -12.16 9.93
C TYR A 75 3.79 -12.05 9.44
N PRO A 76 4.81 -12.59 10.14
CA PRO A 76 6.19 -12.47 9.67
C PRO A 76 6.41 -13.08 8.29
N GLU A 77 5.81 -14.25 8.05
CA GLU A 77 5.94 -14.99 6.80
C GLU A 77 5.13 -14.30 5.69
N LEU A 78 3.91 -13.89 6.02
CA LEU A 78 3.02 -13.14 5.13
C LEU A 78 3.66 -11.83 4.64
N VAL A 79 4.27 -11.05 5.53
CA VAL A 79 4.94 -9.79 5.18
C VAL A 79 6.11 -10.05 4.24
N GLU A 80 6.93 -11.06 4.51
CA GLU A 80 8.06 -11.40 3.66
C GLU A 80 7.60 -11.79 2.24
N GLU A 81 6.55 -12.60 2.15
CA GLU A 81 5.94 -13.01 0.89
C GLU A 81 5.32 -11.84 0.13
N LEU A 82 4.50 -11.02 0.79
CA LEU A 82 3.88 -9.84 0.20
C LEU A 82 4.91 -8.85 -0.33
N ILE A 83 6.01 -8.62 0.41
CA ILE A 83 7.09 -7.75 -0.08
C ILE A 83 7.73 -8.36 -1.33
N LYS A 84 8.08 -9.65 -1.32
CA LYS A 84 8.69 -10.30 -2.50
C LYS A 84 7.78 -10.23 -3.72
N LEU A 85 6.49 -10.45 -3.52
CA LEU A 85 5.48 -10.48 -4.56
C LEU A 85 5.21 -9.09 -5.14
N THR A 86 5.01 -8.09 -4.28
CA THR A 86 4.57 -6.75 -4.68
C THR A 86 5.70 -5.84 -5.10
N LEU A 87 6.92 -6.03 -4.58
CA LEU A 87 8.05 -5.12 -4.79
C LEU A 87 8.38 -4.86 -6.28
N PRO A 88 8.37 -5.87 -7.19
CA PRO A 88 8.55 -5.61 -8.62
C PRO A 88 7.49 -4.67 -9.18
N GLY A 89 6.20 -4.95 -8.94
CA GLY A 89 5.09 -4.13 -9.40
C GLY A 89 5.09 -2.72 -8.81
N VAL A 90 5.51 -2.58 -7.54
CA VAL A 90 5.67 -1.29 -6.86
C VAL A 90 6.80 -0.47 -7.50
N LYS A 91 7.93 -1.09 -7.86
CA LYS A 91 9.02 -0.39 -8.57
C LYS A 91 8.56 0.14 -9.92
N ASP A 92 7.78 -0.66 -10.66
CA ASP A 92 7.22 -0.24 -11.94
C ASP A 92 6.18 0.88 -11.77
N LEU A 93 5.33 0.81 -10.74
CA LEU A 93 4.38 1.85 -10.41
C LEU A 93 5.09 3.17 -10.06
N ILE A 94 6.11 3.13 -9.20
CA ILE A 94 6.90 4.32 -8.84
C ILE A 94 7.55 4.94 -10.06
N LYS A 95 8.11 4.12 -10.96
CA LYS A 95 8.67 4.59 -12.23
C LYS A 95 7.61 5.29 -13.08
N ALA A 96 6.44 4.68 -13.22
CA ALA A 96 5.34 5.24 -14.00
C ALA A 96 4.82 6.57 -13.41
N VAL A 97 4.70 6.65 -12.08
CA VAL A 97 4.28 7.86 -11.34
C VAL A 97 5.26 9.01 -11.60
N LYS A 98 6.56 8.73 -11.52
CA LYS A 98 7.62 9.72 -11.79
C LYS A 98 7.62 10.19 -13.24
N GLU A 99 7.46 9.27 -14.19
CA GLU A 99 7.44 9.61 -15.62
C GLU A 99 6.23 10.46 -16.03
N GLU A 100 5.09 10.25 -15.37
CA GLU A 100 3.87 11.01 -15.66
C GLU A 100 3.69 12.26 -14.79
N ASN A 101 4.67 12.57 -13.92
CA ASN A 101 4.65 13.71 -12.99
C ASN A 101 3.32 13.83 -12.23
N LEU A 102 2.83 12.71 -11.68
CA LEU A 102 1.59 12.70 -10.90
C LEU A 102 1.71 13.69 -9.73
N PRO A 103 0.92 14.77 -9.71
CA PRO A 103 1.00 15.75 -8.65
C PRO A 103 0.23 15.24 -7.43
N LYS A 104 0.87 15.31 -6.26
CA LYS A 104 0.28 15.16 -4.92
C LYS A 104 -0.05 13.72 -4.50
N PRO A 105 -0.23 13.49 -3.19
CA PRO A 105 -0.75 12.23 -2.68
C PRO A 105 -2.10 11.91 -3.34
N GLY A 106 -2.30 10.66 -3.76
CA GLY A 106 -3.53 10.27 -4.45
C GLY A 106 -3.76 8.77 -4.47
N ILE A 107 -5.03 8.39 -4.30
CA ILE A 107 -5.48 7.01 -4.45
C ILE A 107 -5.60 6.72 -5.95
N VAL A 108 -4.84 5.72 -6.42
CA VAL A 108 -4.80 5.32 -7.83
C VAL A 108 -5.64 4.07 -8.11
N TYR A 109 -6.09 3.38 -7.05
CA TYR A 109 -7.00 2.26 -7.09
C TYR A 109 -7.85 2.20 -5.81
N ASP A 110 -9.15 1.98 -5.95
CA ASP A 110 -10.13 2.04 -4.85
C ASP A 110 -11.29 1.06 -5.10
N GLU A 111 -11.18 -0.12 -4.51
CA GLU A 111 -12.24 -1.13 -4.33
C GLU A 111 -12.37 -1.50 -2.84
N MET A 112 -11.90 -0.64 -1.95
CA MET A 112 -11.79 -0.90 -0.50
C MET A 112 -13.15 -0.89 0.20
N SER A 113 -13.25 -1.70 1.27
CA SER A 113 -14.26 -1.61 2.31
C SER A 113 -14.33 -0.22 2.96
N PRO A 114 -15.44 0.11 3.67
CA PRO A 114 -15.55 1.36 4.41
C PRO A 114 -14.44 1.61 5.44
N GLU A 115 -14.07 0.58 6.21
CA GLU A 115 -13.07 0.63 7.27
C GLU A 115 -11.67 0.90 6.69
N LEU A 116 -11.26 0.12 5.70
CA LEU A 116 -9.99 0.29 5.00
C LEU A 116 -9.91 1.64 4.27
N LYS A 117 -11.04 2.10 3.72
CA LYS A 117 -11.17 3.41 3.10
C LYS A 117 -10.95 4.52 4.13
N GLU A 118 -11.60 4.47 5.29
CA GLU A 118 -11.41 5.46 6.35
C GLU A 118 -9.92 5.55 6.75
N PHE A 119 -9.29 4.40 7.00
CA PHE A 119 -7.87 4.31 7.34
C PHE A 119 -6.95 4.94 6.28
N LEU A 120 -7.14 4.59 5.00
CA LEU A 120 -6.30 5.12 3.91
C LEU A 120 -6.54 6.60 3.61
N TYR A 121 -7.78 7.07 3.76
CA TYR A 121 -8.07 8.50 3.65
C TYR A 121 -7.43 9.29 4.80
N ASP A 122 -7.39 8.75 6.01
CA ASP A 122 -6.68 9.37 7.13
C ASP A 122 -5.17 9.49 6.86
N ILE A 123 -4.55 8.44 6.32
CA ILE A 123 -3.16 8.47 5.84
C ILE A 123 -2.97 9.54 4.76
N LEU A 124 -3.85 9.56 3.75
CA LEU A 124 -3.81 10.55 2.67
C LEU A 124 -3.86 11.97 3.24
N MET A 125 -4.77 12.23 4.18
CA MET A 125 -4.93 13.53 4.83
C MET A 125 -3.68 13.91 5.64
N LYS A 126 -3.05 12.96 6.36
CA LYS A 126 -1.78 13.21 7.07
C LYS A 126 -0.67 13.65 6.11
N HIS A 127 -0.52 12.95 4.98
CA HIS A 127 0.43 13.31 3.92
C HIS A 127 0.17 14.68 3.31
N MET A 128 -1.09 14.99 3.00
CA MET A 128 -1.48 16.31 2.47
C MET A 128 -1.14 17.46 3.41
N HIS A 129 -1.13 17.22 4.72
CA HIS A 129 -0.75 18.19 5.75
C HIS A 129 0.75 18.14 6.13
N GLY A 130 1.55 17.27 5.50
CA GLY A 130 2.97 17.09 5.79
C GLY A 130 3.23 16.53 7.19
N ARG A 131 2.30 15.77 7.75
CA ARG A 131 2.43 15.09 9.05
C ARG A 131 3.04 13.71 8.86
N SER A 132 3.80 13.25 9.85
CA SER A 132 4.33 11.89 9.87
C SER A 132 3.17 10.89 10.02
N VAL A 133 3.19 9.84 9.22
CA VAL A 133 2.30 8.68 9.38
C VAL A 133 2.75 7.74 10.50
N TYR A 134 3.99 7.89 10.99
CA TYR A 134 4.56 7.08 12.07
C TYR A 134 4.23 7.62 13.48
N ASP A 135 3.48 8.71 13.60
CA ASP A 135 3.17 9.34 14.89
C ASP A 135 2.05 8.62 15.69
N GLN A 136 1.57 7.45 15.24
CA GLN A 136 0.53 6.70 15.95
C GLN A 136 0.77 5.19 15.89
N THR A 137 1.65 4.69 16.75
CA THR A 137 1.35 3.48 17.52
C THR A 137 0.90 3.94 18.89
N GLU A 138 -0.41 4.11 19.10
CA GLU A 138 -0.91 3.95 20.47
C GLU A 138 -0.73 2.47 20.77
N ALA A 139 0.23 2.16 21.66
CA ALA A 139 0.32 0.86 22.28
C ALA A 139 -1.02 0.62 23.01
N ALA A 140 -1.76 -0.40 22.59
CA ALA A 140 -2.85 -0.95 23.38
C ALA A 140 -2.32 -1.63 24.65
#